data_AF-A0A1B2I1F8-F1
#
_entry.id   AF-A0A1B2I1F8-F1
#
_cell.length_a   1.000
_cell.length_b   1.000
_cell.length_c   1.000
_cell.angle_alpha   90.00
_cell.angle_beta   90.00
_cell.angle_gamma   90.00
#
_symmetry.space_group_name_H-M   'P 1'
#
loop_
_entity.id
_entity.type
_entity.pdbx_description
1 polymer ?
#
loop_
_entity_poly.entity_id
_entity_poly.type
_entity_poly.pdbx_seq_one_letter_code
_entity_poly.pdbx_strand_id
1 'polypeptide(L)'
;MTGTASAAGGKHIEEIGRVTPIDHAASRPAVAEALAVDRLIRLTETIDCPLYLVHISTPEVVEATKATRAKGMKIWIETCPQYLYLTEEALNEYGAYAKCNPVLRDKAHVEKMWDYIEDGTIDTVGSDYAPYTVEKEKMRTMAKDIAKVFDGWKLNGVIDKVILRGEVVYGDGQVTGEHGYGKCLLKGKA
;
A
#
# COMPACT_ATOMS: atom_id res chain seq x y z
N MET A 1 -15.27 -9.00 -21.80
CA MET A 1 -15.43 -7.61 -21.31
C MET A 1 -15.15 -7.59 -19.82
N THR A 2 -14.43 -6.57 -19.33
CA THR A 2 -13.81 -6.40 -17.98
C THR A 2 -12.39 -6.96 -17.78
N GLY A 3 -11.48 -6.71 -18.74
CA GLY A 3 -10.04 -6.70 -18.43
C GLY A 3 -9.69 -5.31 -17.90
N THR A 4 -9.45 -5.17 -16.60
CA THR A 4 -8.83 -3.95 -16.05
C THR A 4 -7.46 -3.79 -16.69
N ALA A 5 -7.00 -2.55 -16.94
CA ALA A 5 -5.70 -2.28 -17.59
C ALA A 5 -4.51 -2.99 -16.89
N SER A 6 -4.66 -3.29 -15.59
CA SER A 6 -3.75 -4.12 -14.78
C SER A 6 -3.59 -5.58 -15.28
N ALA A 7 -4.63 -6.17 -15.86
CA ALA A 7 -4.60 -7.54 -16.38
C ALA A 7 -3.90 -7.64 -17.76
N ALA A 8 -3.95 -6.57 -18.57
CA ALA A 8 -3.35 -6.54 -19.89
C ALA A 8 -1.81 -6.51 -19.83
N GLY A 9 -1.24 -5.72 -18.91
CA GLY A 9 0.21 -5.65 -18.71
C GLY A 9 0.80 -6.98 -18.24
N GLY A 10 0.13 -7.63 -17.28
CA GLY A 10 0.57 -8.95 -16.78
C GLY A 10 0.58 -10.02 -17.86
N LYS A 11 -0.50 -10.14 -18.63
CA LYS A 11 -0.61 -11.13 -19.72
C LYS A 11 0.45 -10.91 -20.81
N HIS A 12 0.70 -9.65 -21.18
CA HIS A 12 1.73 -9.33 -22.17
C HIS A 12 3.14 -9.73 -21.69
N ILE A 13 3.47 -9.43 -20.43
CA ILE A 13 4.75 -9.79 -19.82
C ILE A 13 4.95 -11.31 -19.79
N GLU A 14 3.91 -12.09 -19.48
CA GLU A 14 3.94 -13.55 -19.56
C GLU A 14 4.15 -14.05 -21.00
N GLU A 15 3.48 -13.46 -21.99
CA GLU A 15 3.60 -13.83 -23.41
C GLU A 15 5.01 -13.63 -23.97
N ILE A 16 5.74 -12.62 -23.48
CA ILE A 16 7.15 -12.40 -23.84
C ILE A 16 8.14 -13.20 -22.96
N GLY A 17 7.65 -14.17 -22.18
CA GLY A 17 8.45 -15.10 -21.40
C GLY A 17 9.03 -14.54 -20.10
N ARG A 18 8.57 -13.37 -19.66
CA ARG A 18 9.01 -12.72 -18.42
C ARG A 18 8.08 -13.10 -17.27
N VAL A 19 8.55 -13.93 -16.34
CA VAL A 19 7.71 -14.53 -15.27
C VAL A 19 8.40 -14.50 -13.90
N THR A 20 9.43 -13.69 -13.74
CA THR A 20 10.14 -13.52 -12.47
C THR A 20 9.41 -12.52 -11.57
N PRO A 21 9.66 -12.51 -10.24
CA PRO A 21 8.97 -11.59 -9.33
C PRO A 21 9.13 -10.11 -9.69
N ILE A 22 10.29 -9.67 -10.17
CA ILE A 22 10.52 -8.27 -10.58
C ILE A 22 9.67 -7.89 -11.81
N ASP A 23 9.28 -8.85 -12.65
CA ASP A 23 8.40 -8.60 -13.79
C ASP A 23 6.99 -8.17 -13.35
N HIS A 24 6.61 -8.45 -12.08
CA HIS A 24 5.40 -7.91 -11.48
C HIS A 24 5.40 -6.38 -11.45
N ALA A 25 6.53 -5.76 -11.08
CA ALA A 25 6.68 -4.30 -11.07
C ALA A 25 6.58 -3.74 -12.50
N ALA A 26 7.31 -4.34 -13.44
CA ALA A 26 7.30 -3.95 -14.84
C ALA A 26 5.89 -4.03 -15.49
N SER A 27 5.04 -4.96 -15.04
CA SER A 27 3.69 -5.10 -15.59
C SER A 27 2.73 -3.95 -15.20
N ARG A 28 3.11 -3.13 -14.21
CA ARG A 28 2.29 -2.06 -13.62
C ARG A 28 3.12 -0.80 -13.39
N PRO A 29 3.59 -0.15 -14.48
CA PRO A 29 4.40 1.07 -14.37
C PRO A 29 3.65 2.20 -13.64
N ALA A 30 4.38 3.18 -13.12
CA ALA A 30 3.81 4.31 -12.35
C ALA A 30 2.67 5.03 -13.10
N VAL A 31 2.81 5.18 -14.43
CA VAL A 31 1.78 5.77 -15.30
C VAL A 31 0.43 5.05 -15.21
N ALA A 32 0.41 3.74 -14.94
CA ALA A 32 -0.85 3.01 -14.81
C ALA A 32 -1.64 3.46 -13.56
N GLU A 33 -0.94 3.77 -12.47
CA GLU A 33 -1.54 4.32 -11.26
C GLU A 33 -1.98 5.76 -11.47
N ALA A 34 -1.11 6.59 -12.04
CA ALA A 34 -1.41 8.00 -12.34
C ALA A 34 -2.65 8.15 -13.25
N LEU A 35 -2.76 7.35 -14.31
CA LEU A 35 -3.93 7.37 -15.21
C LEU A 35 -5.21 6.89 -14.53
N ALA A 36 -5.11 5.90 -13.64
CA ALA A 36 -6.27 5.44 -12.87
C ALA A 36 -6.78 6.55 -11.95
N VAL A 37 -5.88 7.28 -11.29
CA VAL A 37 -6.23 8.40 -10.42
C VAL A 37 -6.74 9.62 -11.21
N ASP A 38 -6.12 10.00 -12.33
CA ASP A 38 -6.63 11.09 -13.18
C ASP A 38 -8.08 10.85 -13.60
N ARG A 39 -8.42 9.60 -13.96
CA ARG A 39 -9.79 9.21 -14.26
C ARG A 39 -10.72 9.38 -13.05
N LEU A 40 -10.30 8.97 -11.86
CA LEU A 40 -11.10 9.14 -10.65
C LEU A 40 -11.31 10.61 -10.32
N ILE A 41 -10.27 11.44 -10.40
CA ILE A 41 -10.34 12.89 -10.18
C ILE A 41 -11.42 13.51 -11.08
N ARG A 42 -11.38 13.26 -12.40
CA ARG A 42 -12.37 13.80 -13.35
C ARG A 42 -13.80 13.37 -13.04
N LEU A 43 -13.99 12.11 -12.62
CA LEU A 43 -15.30 11.60 -12.23
C LEU A 43 -15.79 12.32 -10.97
N THR A 44 -14.94 12.42 -9.93
CA THR A 44 -15.29 13.07 -8.67
C THR A 44 -15.53 14.58 -8.80
N GLU A 45 -14.82 15.25 -9.71
CA GLU A 45 -15.03 16.66 -10.06
C GLU A 45 -16.43 16.85 -10.65
N THR A 46 -16.87 15.93 -11.53
CA THR A 46 -18.18 16.01 -12.19
C THR A 46 -19.34 15.82 -11.21
N ILE A 47 -19.18 14.97 -10.20
CA ILE A 47 -20.24 14.61 -9.25
C ILE A 47 -20.15 15.34 -7.91
N ASP A 48 -19.16 16.23 -7.74
CA ASP A 48 -18.89 16.98 -6.51
C ASP A 48 -18.85 16.10 -5.26
N CYS A 49 -18.14 14.98 -5.33
CA CYS A 49 -17.95 14.09 -4.19
C CYS A 49 -16.52 14.11 -3.67
N PRO A 50 -16.31 14.01 -2.35
CA PRO A 50 -14.97 13.87 -1.80
C PRO A 50 -14.33 12.54 -2.24
N LEU A 51 -13.01 12.53 -2.42
CA LEU A 51 -12.22 11.37 -2.86
C LEU A 51 -11.17 10.99 -1.82
N TYR A 52 -11.08 9.71 -1.49
CA TYR A 52 -10.01 9.17 -0.66
C TYR A 52 -9.22 8.15 -1.48
N LEU A 53 -7.95 8.43 -1.73
CA LEU A 53 -7.04 7.60 -2.50
C LEU A 53 -6.25 6.71 -1.56
N VAL A 54 -6.53 5.41 -1.58
CA VAL A 54 -5.83 4.41 -0.76
C VAL A 54 -4.46 4.06 -1.34
N HIS A 55 -3.54 3.62 -0.46
CA HIS A 55 -2.28 2.94 -0.80
C HIS A 55 -1.52 3.51 -2.02
N ILE A 56 -1.44 4.83 -2.15
CA ILE A 56 -0.72 5.50 -3.25
C ILE A 56 0.77 5.24 -3.10
N SER A 57 1.43 4.86 -4.20
CA SER A 57 2.87 4.55 -4.21
C SER A 57 3.69 5.46 -5.13
N THR A 58 3.07 6.45 -5.77
CA THR A 58 3.71 7.26 -6.82
C THR A 58 3.66 8.77 -6.54
N PRO A 59 4.79 9.50 -6.69
CA PRO A 59 4.83 10.97 -6.62
C PRO A 59 3.90 11.66 -7.62
N GLU A 60 3.70 11.09 -8.81
CA GLU A 60 2.85 11.66 -9.86
C GLU A 60 1.40 11.82 -9.38
N VAL A 61 0.89 10.84 -8.63
CA VAL A 61 -0.44 10.92 -8.04
C VAL A 61 -0.51 11.98 -6.94
N VAL A 62 0.53 12.08 -6.12
CA VAL A 62 0.59 13.06 -5.03
C VAL A 62 0.58 14.49 -5.60
N GLU A 63 1.38 14.75 -6.63
CA GLU A 63 1.43 16.05 -7.31
C GLU A 63 0.12 16.38 -8.06
N ALA A 64 -0.48 15.39 -8.74
CA ALA A 64 -1.80 15.57 -9.35
C ALA A 64 -2.86 15.93 -8.31
N THR A 65 -2.80 15.33 -7.12
CA THR A 65 -3.72 15.61 -6.01
C THR A 65 -3.50 17.02 -5.45
N LYS A 66 -2.26 17.48 -5.30
CA LYS A 66 -1.95 18.87 -4.89
C LYS A 66 -2.58 19.88 -5.86
N ALA A 67 -2.38 19.69 -7.16
CA ALA A 67 -2.97 20.55 -8.19
C ALA A 67 -4.51 20.53 -8.15
N THR A 68 -5.10 19.37 -7.83
CA THR A 68 -6.55 19.20 -7.77
C THR A 68 -7.16 19.83 -6.52
N ARG A 69 -6.48 19.72 -5.37
CA ARG A 69 -6.84 20.43 -4.13
C ARG A 69 -6.83 21.94 -4.31
N ALA A 70 -5.87 22.48 -5.08
CA ALA A 70 -5.80 23.91 -5.38
C ALA A 70 -7.05 24.42 -6.15
N LYS A 71 -7.80 23.53 -6.82
CA LYS A 71 -9.10 23.84 -7.46
C LYS A 71 -10.29 23.77 -6.51
N GLY A 72 -10.07 23.50 -5.22
CA GLY A 72 -11.11 23.41 -4.18
C GLY A 72 -11.68 22.01 -3.96
N MET A 73 -11.20 20.99 -4.67
CA MET A 73 -11.69 19.61 -4.48
C MET A 73 -11.21 19.02 -3.16
N LYS A 74 -12.09 18.24 -2.52
CA LYS A 74 -11.80 17.52 -1.26
C LYS A 74 -11.24 16.14 -1.57
N ILE A 75 -9.91 16.04 -1.57
CA ILE A 75 -9.20 14.79 -1.84
C ILE A 75 -8.23 14.49 -0.70
N TRP A 76 -8.18 13.24 -0.25
CA TRP A 76 -7.21 12.72 0.72
C TRP A 76 -6.39 11.58 0.12
N ILE A 77 -5.18 11.40 0.64
CA ILE A 77 -4.20 10.41 0.23
C ILE A 77 -3.81 9.57 1.44
N GLU A 78 -3.79 8.26 1.23
CA GLU A 78 -3.15 7.28 2.09
C GLU A 78 -1.96 6.67 1.34
N THR A 79 -0.83 6.51 2.03
CA THR A 79 0.25 5.63 1.57
C THR A 79 0.50 4.52 2.59
N CYS A 80 1.48 3.65 2.33
CA CYS A 80 1.78 2.51 3.18
C CYS A 80 3.28 2.39 3.49
N PRO A 81 3.68 1.81 4.65
CA PRO A 81 5.08 1.65 5.02
C PRO A 81 5.93 0.97 3.95
N GLN A 82 5.41 -0.03 3.24
CA GLN A 82 6.15 -0.71 2.17
C GLN A 82 6.57 0.24 1.03
N TYR A 83 5.83 1.32 0.76
CA TYR A 83 6.20 2.31 -0.27
C TYR A 83 7.14 3.41 0.26
N LEU A 84 7.37 3.44 1.56
CA LEU A 84 8.30 4.35 2.23
C LEU A 84 9.63 3.67 2.56
N TYR A 85 9.63 2.34 2.75
CA TYR A 85 10.80 1.63 3.25
C TYR A 85 11.37 0.60 2.28
N LEU A 86 10.58 0.08 1.34
CA LEU A 86 11.01 -0.93 0.38
C LEU A 86 10.99 -0.38 -1.04
N THR A 87 11.93 -0.86 -1.84
CA THR A 87 12.02 -0.57 -3.26
C THR A 87 11.72 -1.84 -4.07
N GLU A 88 11.58 -1.72 -5.39
CA GLU A 88 11.30 -2.86 -6.27
C GLU A 88 12.37 -3.96 -6.20
N GLU A 89 13.59 -3.65 -5.78
CA GLU A 89 14.68 -4.60 -5.51
C GLU A 89 14.30 -5.66 -4.48
N ALA A 90 13.36 -5.35 -3.56
CA ALA A 90 12.82 -6.34 -2.62
C ALA A 90 12.12 -7.51 -3.33
N LEU A 91 11.64 -7.33 -4.57
CA LEU A 91 11.11 -8.43 -5.40
C LEU A 91 12.22 -9.39 -5.85
N ASN A 92 13.45 -8.91 -6.04
CA ASN A 92 14.58 -9.78 -6.35
C ASN A 92 15.04 -10.57 -5.12
N GLU A 93 15.05 -9.93 -3.95
CA GLU A 93 15.52 -10.54 -2.71
C GLU A 93 14.49 -11.48 -2.07
N TYR A 94 13.25 -11.03 -1.95
CA TYR A 94 12.17 -11.73 -1.25
C TYR A 94 11.13 -12.33 -2.22
N GLY A 95 11.26 -12.16 -3.53
CA GLY A 95 10.37 -12.79 -4.49
C GLY A 95 8.89 -12.50 -4.23
N ALA A 96 8.10 -13.55 -4.08
CA ALA A 96 6.66 -13.45 -3.88
C ALA A 96 6.24 -12.76 -2.56
N TYR A 97 7.11 -12.69 -1.54
CA TYR A 97 6.76 -12.02 -0.28
C TYR A 97 6.74 -10.50 -0.39
N ALA A 98 7.49 -9.93 -1.35
CA ALA A 98 7.49 -8.50 -1.62
C ALA A 98 6.41 -8.07 -2.64
N LYS A 99 5.57 -9.02 -3.08
CA LYS A 99 4.55 -8.77 -4.10
C LYS A 99 3.31 -8.12 -3.47
N CYS A 100 3.05 -6.86 -3.82
CA CYS A 100 1.85 -6.12 -3.44
C CYS A 100 1.25 -5.35 -4.64
N ASN A 101 0.09 -4.72 -4.46
CA ASN A 101 -0.55 -3.85 -5.46
C ASN A 101 -1.09 -2.58 -4.77
N PRO A 102 -0.67 -1.35 -5.16
CA PRO A 102 0.34 -1.02 -6.16
C PRO A 102 1.70 -1.69 -5.93
N VAL A 103 2.48 -1.80 -7.00
CA VAL A 103 3.79 -2.46 -6.94
C VAL A 103 4.78 -1.58 -6.18
N LEU A 104 5.80 -2.20 -5.58
CA LEU A 104 6.97 -1.48 -5.07
C LEU A 104 7.64 -0.71 -6.21
N ARG A 105 8.21 0.46 -5.90
CA ARG A 105 8.77 1.40 -6.87
C ARG A 105 10.28 1.51 -6.72
N ASP A 106 10.92 2.19 -7.66
CA ASP A 106 12.33 2.49 -7.57
C ASP A 106 12.65 3.39 -6.36
N LYS A 107 13.95 3.49 -6.03
CA LYS A 107 14.43 4.27 -4.89
C LYS A 107 14.08 5.75 -4.96
N ALA A 108 14.07 6.34 -6.16
CA ALA A 108 13.77 7.77 -6.33
C ALA A 108 12.31 8.07 -5.98
N HIS A 109 11.39 7.18 -6.33
CA HIS A 109 9.99 7.28 -5.91
C HIS A 109 9.87 7.19 -4.38
N VAL A 110 10.55 6.21 -3.76
CA VAL A 110 10.51 6.02 -2.30
C VAL A 110 11.03 7.26 -1.57
N GLU A 111 12.18 7.79 -1.98
CA GLU A 111 12.73 9.03 -1.40
C GLU A 111 11.76 10.20 -1.57
N LYS A 112 11.15 10.34 -2.75
CA LYS A 112 10.19 11.41 -3.01
C LYS A 112 8.89 11.27 -2.21
N MET A 113 8.45 10.05 -1.92
CA MET A 113 7.27 9.80 -1.08
C MET A 113 7.50 10.27 0.37
N TRP A 114 8.74 10.19 0.89
CA TRP A 114 9.07 10.76 2.19
C TRP A 114 8.93 12.27 2.26
N ASP A 115 9.34 12.99 1.21
CA ASP A 115 9.13 14.45 1.15
C ASP A 115 7.65 14.82 1.38
N TYR A 116 6.71 14.02 0.85
CA TYR A 116 5.27 14.26 0.98
C TYR A 116 4.67 13.81 2.32
N ILE A 117 5.35 12.91 3.03
CA ILE A 117 5.03 12.61 4.43
C ILE A 117 5.47 13.79 5.29
N GLU A 118 6.69 14.29 5.07
CA GLU A 118 7.27 15.38 5.85
C GLU A 118 6.55 16.72 5.61
N ASP A 119 6.15 17.02 4.38
CA ASP A 119 5.43 18.25 4.04
C ASP A 119 3.92 18.21 4.36
N GLY A 120 3.41 17.04 4.78
CA GLY A 120 2.01 16.84 5.16
C GLY A 120 1.04 16.76 3.98
N THR A 121 1.52 16.58 2.75
CA THR A 121 0.65 16.36 1.58
C THR A 121 -0.11 15.03 1.70
N ILE A 122 0.56 13.98 2.19
CA ILE A 122 -0.06 12.68 2.46
C ILE A 122 -0.77 12.73 3.81
N ASP A 123 -2.07 12.43 3.82
CA ASP A 123 -2.91 12.63 5.01
C ASP A 123 -2.85 11.47 6.00
N THR A 124 -2.61 10.26 5.52
CA THR A 124 -2.71 9.04 6.32
C THR A 124 -1.68 7.99 5.88
N VAL A 125 -1.31 7.12 6.82
CA VAL A 125 -0.48 5.95 6.55
C VAL A 125 -1.22 4.70 7.02
N GLY A 126 -1.65 3.87 6.07
CA GLY A 126 -2.30 2.58 6.28
C GLY A 126 -1.33 1.41 6.03
N SER A 127 -1.61 0.22 6.54
CA SER A 127 -0.72 -0.94 6.31
C SER A 127 -1.03 -1.72 5.03
N ASP A 128 -2.23 -1.56 4.48
CA ASP A 128 -2.78 -2.47 3.45
C ASP A 128 -2.62 -3.96 3.82
N TYR A 129 -2.92 -4.28 5.09
CA TYR A 129 -2.70 -5.62 5.63
C TYR A 129 -3.65 -6.65 5.00
N ALA A 130 -3.11 -7.41 4.05
CA ALA A 130 -3.78 -8.53 3.37
C ALA A 130 -2.89 -9.78 3.41
N PRO A 131 -2.85 -10.51 4.54
CA PRO A 131 -1.97 -11.67 4.69
C PRO A 131 -2.41 -12.83 3.81
N TYR A 132 -1.44 -13.50 3.18
CA TYR A 132 -1.67 -14.75 2.45
C TYR A 132 -0.87 -15.88 3.09
N THR A 133 -1.56 -16.96 3.46
CA THR A 133 -0.87 -18.20 3.84
C THR A 133 -0.25 -18.79 2.59
N VAL A 134 1.07 -18.93 2.61
CA VAL A 134 1.77 -19.49 1.46
C VAL A 134 1.85 -21.01 1.59
N GLU A 135 0.96 -21.70 0.89
CA GLU A 135 0.98 -23.16 0.75
C GLU A 135 1.75 -23.55 -0.51
N LYS A 136 2.88 -24.26 -0.35
CA LYS A 136 3.80 -24.62 -1.43
C LYS A 136 3.11 -25.41 -2.56
N GLU A 137 2.08 -26.19 -2.22
CA GLU A 137 1.35 -27.08 -3.13
C GLU A 137 0.26 -26.36 -3.96
N LYS A 138 -0.22 -25.19 -3.49
CA LYS A 138 -1.24 -24.37 -4.18
C LYS A 138 -0.66 -23.14 -4.84
N MET A 139 0.61 -22.81 -4.55
CA MET A 139 1.28 -21.62 -5.03
C MET A 139 2.16 -21.94 -6.24
N ARG A 140 1.94 -21.23 -7.36
CA ARG A 140 2.85 -21.25 -8.53
C ARG A 140 4.18 -20.55 -8.27
N THR A 141 4.37 -19.98 -7.07
CA THR A 141 5.53 -19.20 -6.66
C THR A 141 6.00 -19.66 -5.28
N MET A 142 7.30 -19.92 -5.13
CA MET A 142 7.89 -20.53 -3.93
C MET A 142 7.98 -19.56 -2.74
N ALA A 143 7.00 -19.54 -1.85
CA ALA A 143 7.06 -18.76 -0.60
C ALA A 143 6.48 -19.54 0.61
N LYS A 144 6.74 -19.07 1.83
CA LYS A 144 6.49 -19.58 3.22
C LYS A 144 6.74 -18.46 4.27
N ASP A 145 5.81 -18.16 5.19
CA ASP A 145 5.89 -17.10 6.24
C ASP A 145 5.61 -15.65 5.80
N ILE A 146 4.77 -14.93 6.56
CA ILE A 146 4.31 -13.56 6.28
C ILE A 146 5.26 -12.54 6.92
N ALA A 147 5.56 -11.46 6.18
CA ALA A 147 6.42 -10.32 6.53
C ALA A 147 7.94 -10.62 6.66
N LYS A 148 8.49 -11.54 5.86
CA LYS A 148 9.96 -11.69 5.72
C LYS A 148 10.68 -10.40 5.30
N VAL A 149 9.99 -9.49 4.61
CA VAL A 149 10.59 -8.27 4.05
C VAL A 149 11.09 -7.28 5.10
N PHE A 150 10.60 -7.36 6.34
CA PHE A 150 11.04 -6.53 7.46
C PHE A 150 11.74 -7.35 8.57
N ASP A 151 11.93 -8.66 8.35
CA ASP A 151 12.57 -9.53 9.35
C ASP A 151 14.02 -9.12 9.59
N GLY A 152 14.46 -9.17 10.85
CA GLY A 152 15.81 -8.75 11.25
C GLY A 152 16.06 -7.24 11.24
N TRP A 153 15.09 -6.40 10.87
CA TRP A 153 15.24 -4.95 10.93
C TRP A 153 15.39 -4.48 12.38
N LYS A 154 16.40 -3.63 12.63
CA LYS A 154 16.58 -3.00 13.94
C LYS A 154 15.67 -1.78 14.04
N LEU A 155 14.74 -1.83 14.98
CA LEU A 155 13.86 -0.70 15.27
C LEU A 155 14.46 0.14 16.40
N ASN A 156 14.37 1.47 16.26
CA ASN A 156 14.83 2.41 17.28
C ASN A 156 13.82 2.60 18.43
N GLY A 157 12.63 2.04 18.31
CA GLY A 157 11.58 2.10 19.31
C GLY A 157 10.76 0.82 19.30
N VAL A 158 10.23 0.47 20.48
CA VAL A 158 9.33 -0.66 20.67
C VAL A 158 8.06 -0.17 21.37
N ILE A 159 6.95 -0.85 21.11
CA ILE A 159 5.72 -0.62 21.85
C ILE A 159 5.91 -1.23 23.24
N ASP A 160 5.89 -0.42 24.29
CA ASP A 160 5.96 -0.90 25.68
C ASP A 160 4.58 -1.42 26.13
N LYS A 161 3.55 -0.60 25.92
CA LYS A 161 2.16 -0.90 26.33
C LYS A 161 1.16 -0.42 25.28
N VAL A 162 0.06 -1.16 25.15
CA VAL A 162 -1.13 -0.73 24.40
C VAL A 162 -2.30 -0.65 25.37
N ILE A 163 -2.91 0.54 25.46
CA ILE A 163 -4.11 0.77 26.26
C ILE A 163 -5.29 0.91 25.31
N LEU A 164 -6.27 0.02 25.44
CA LEU A 164 -7.50 0.03 24.66
C LEU A 164 -8.67 0.23 25.61
N ARG A 165 -9.42 1.33 25.43
CA ARG A 165 -10.61 1.66 26.23
C ARG A 165 -10.37 1.69 27.75
N GLY A 166 -9.19 2.14 28.16
CA GLY A 166 -8.78 2.27 29.57
C GLY A 166 -8.07 1.06 30.16
N GLU A 167 -8.01 -0.06 29.44
CA GLU A 167 -7.37 -1.30 29.90
C GLU A 167 -6.05 -1.55 29.16
N VAL A 168 -5.05 -2.06 29.87
CA VAL A 168 -3.79 -2.52 29.26
C VAL A 168 -4.05 -3.86 28.57
N VAL A 169 -4.00 -3.87 27.24
CA VAL A 169 -4.23 -5.07 26.40
C VAL A 169 -2.96 -5.67 25.82
N TYR A 170 -1.84 -4.97 25.97
CA TYR A 170 -0.49 -5.45 25.69
C TYR A 170 0.49 -4.78 26.67
N GLY A 171 1.41 -5.56 27.21
CA GLY A 171 2.47 -5.11 28.11
C GLY A 171 3.47 -6.23 28.41
N ASP A 172 4.71 -5.88 28.75
CA ASP A 172 5.79 -6.83 29.07
C ASP A 172 6.00 -7.90 27.96
N GLY A 173 5.79 -7.51 26.70
CA GLY A 173 5.92 -8.39 25.55
C GLY A 173 4.75 -9.35 25.31
N GLN A 174 3.67 -9.25 26.09
CA GLN A 174 2.53 -10.18 26.03
C GLN A 174 1.22 -9.46 25.68
N VAL A 175 0.39 -10.11 24.88
CA VAL A 175 -1.00 -9.68 24.64
C VAL A 175 -1.85 -10.20 25.80
N THR A 176 -2.40 -9.28 26.59
CA THR A 176 -3.23 -9.58 27.77
C THR A 176 -4.72 -9.34 27.54
N GLY A 177 -5.09 -8.71 26.41
CA GLY A 177 -6.48 -8.45 26.07
C GLY A 177 -7.27 -9.73 25.76
N GLU A 178 -8.50 -9.82 26.27
CA GLU A 178 -9.40 -10.94 26.00
C GLU A 178 -9.94 -10.90 24.56
N HIS A 179 -10.07 -12.08 23.95
CA HIS A 179 -10.70 -12.20 22.63
C HIS A 179 -12.15 -11.69 22.67
N GLY A 180 -12.50 -10.78 21.76
CA GLY A 180 -13.83 -10.15 21.71
C GLY A 180 -13.98 -8.89 22.56
N TYR A 181 -12.93 -8.42 23.25
CA TYR A 181 -12.96 -7.16 24.00
C TYR A 181 -13.19 -5.92 23.12
N GLY A 182 -12.74 -5.98 21.86
CA GLY A 182 -12.97 -4.95 20.86
C GLY A 182 -14.46 -4.75 20.58
N LYS A 183 -14.84 -3.52 20.19
CA LYS A 183 -16.21 -3.19 19.79
C LYS A 183 -16.23 -2.76 18.33
N CYS A 184 -17.28 -3.13 17.61
CA CYS A 184 -17.57 -2.55 16.31
C CYS A 184 -17.83 -1.05 16.50
N LEU A 185 -17.04 -0.21 15.81
CA LEU A 185 -17.28 1.22 15.76
C LEU A 185 -18.21 1.50 14.59
N LEU A 186 -19.47 1.80 14.92
CA LEU A 186 -20.41 2.29 13.93
C LEU A 186 -20.05 3.74 13.62
N LYS A 187 -19.74 4.04 12.36
CA LYS A 187 -19.60 5.43 11.93
C LYS A 187 -20.93 6.13 12.18
N GLY A 188 -20.93 7.21 12.96
CA GLY A 188 -22.07 8.11 13.05
C GLY A 188 -22.39 8.65 11.65
N LYS A 189 -23.68 8.86 11.35
CA LYS A 189 -24.03 9.68 10.18
C LYS A 189 -23.45 11.07 10.43
N ALA A 190 -22.60 11.53 9.51
CA ALA A 190 -22.19 12.93 9.44
C ALA A 190 -23.43 13.81 9.19
#